data_AF-A0A7Y5RBD5-F1
#
_entry.id   AF-A0A7Y5RBD5-F1
#
_cell.length_a   1.000
_cell.length_b   1.000
_cell.length_c   1.000
_cell.angle_alpha   90.00
_cell.angle_beta   90.00
_cell.angle_gamma   90.00
#
_symmetry.space_group_name_H-M   'P 1'
#
loop_
_entity.id
_entity.type
_entity.pdbx_description
1 polymer ?
#
loop_
_entity_poly.entity_id
_entity_poly.type
_entity_poly.pdbx_seq_one_letter_code
_entity_poly.pdbx_strand_id
1 'polypeptide(L)'
;MNKGEIKWKIPIGDVTALAEKGITGTGSFWPRGGATVTAGGVIIVPTKSDGKLHFYDKDTGKQLGELSVPAGPEGIPTVYEVAGREYIAISARPNPERIPVGDQQPSEPNQGSAEPAGGKTTQGYYVFALPASRK
;
A
#
# COMPACT_ATOMS: atom_id res chain seq x y z
N MET A 1 -3.86 8.52 27.04
CA MET A 1 -4.20 7.22 26.44
C MET A 1 -5.07 6.45 27.43
N ASN A 2 -6.33 6.85 27.64
CA ASN A 2 -7.04 6.46 28.87
C ASN A 2 -8.50 5.99 28.67
N LYS A 3 -9.10 6.22 27.49
CA LYS A 3 -10.55 5.97 27.29
C LYS A 3 -10.89 4.77 26.40
N GLY A 4 -9.93 4.27 25.60
CA GLY A 4 -10.17 3.17 24.66
C GLY A 4 -11.17 3.50 23.53
N GLU A 5 -11.49 4.78 23.33
CA GLU A 5 -12.46 5.22 22.33
C GLU A 5 -11.87 5.13 20.91
N ILE A 6 -12.63 4.55 19.99
CA ILE A 6 -12.29 4.54 18.56
C ILE A 6 -12.60 5.94 18.00
N LYS A 7 -11.57 6.71 17.66
CA LYS A 7 -11.75 8.06 17.07
C LYS A 7 -12.37 8.01 15.66
N TRP A 8 -11.99 7.01 14.87
CA TRP A 8 -12.49 6.80 13.51
C TRP A 8 -12.19 5.37 13.06
N LYS A 9 -12.90 4.93 12.03
CA LYS A 9 -12.71 3.63 11.37
C LYS A 9 -13.01 3.77 9.88
N ILE A 10 -12.08 3.33 9.04
CA ILE A 10 -12.21 3.35 7.58
C ILE A 10 -11.67 2.05 6.99
N PRO A 11 -12.12 1.64 5.79
CA PRO A 11 -11.40 0.63 5.01
C PRO A 11 -10.04 1.18 4.56
N ILE A 12 -9.03 0.32 4.50
CA ILE A 12 -7.68 0.66 4.03
C ILE A 12 -7.43 0.03 2.67
N GLY A 13 -7.27 0.85 1.63
CA GLY A 13 -7.13 0.43 0.24
C GLY A 13 -8.32 -0.35 -0.33
N ASP A 14 -8.07 -1.07 -1.42
CA ASP A 14 -9.09 -1.79 -2.18
C ASP A 14 -8.55 -3.09 -2.80
N VAL A 15 -9.44 -3.83 -3.48
CA VAL A 15 -9.10 -4.99 -4.32
C VAL A 15 -9.26 -4.60 -5.79
N THR A 16 -8.17 -4.64 -6.58
CA THR A 16 -8.18 -4.18 -7.99
C THR A 16 -9.31 -4.81 -8.82
N ALA A 17 -9.51 -6.13 -8.72
CA ALA A 17 -10.52 -6.84 -9.49
C ALA A 17 -11.98 -6.47 -9.13
N LEU A 18 -12.21 -5.92 -7.93
CA LEU A 18 -13.52 -5.42 -7.50
C LEU A 18 -13.70 -3.96 -7.93
N ALA A 19 -12.65 -3.14 -7.80
CA ALA A 19 -12.66 -1.76 -8.25
C ALA A 19 -12.90 -1.64 -9.77
N GLU A 20 -12.34 -2.56 -10.58
CA GLU A 20 -12.61 -2.66 -12.02
C GLU A 20 -14.08 -2.94 -12.35
N LYS A 21 -14.84 -3.51 -11.40
CA LYS A 21 -16.29 -3.75 -11.51
C LYS A 21 -17.12 -2.63 -10.88
N GLY A 22 -16.49 -1.52 -10.47
CA GLY A 22 -17.13 -0.39 -9.81
C GLY A 22 -17.41 -0.61 -8.32
N ILE A 23 -16.85 -1.66 -7.71
CA ILE A 23 -16.99 -1.95 -6.28
C ILE A 23 -15.74 -1.45 -5.55
N THR A 24 -15.85 -0.33 -4.85
CA THR A 24 -14.75 0.37 -4.16
C THR A 24 -15.02 0.49 -2.66
N GLY A 25 -14.00 0.85 -1.88
CA GLY A 25 -14.12 0.96 -0.41
C GLY A 25 -14.24 -0.39 0.29
N THR A 26 -13.75 -1.45 -0.35
CA THR A 26 -13.76 -2.84 0.12
C THR A 26 -12.74 -3.09 1.23
N GLY A 27 -11.69 -2.28 1.28
CA GLY A 27 -10.52 -2.56 2.09
C GLY A 27 -9.61 -3.59 1.44
N SER A 28 -8.38 -3.68 1.94
CA SER A 28 -7.40 -4.62 1.44
C SER A 28 -7.77 -6.04 1.82
N PHE A 29 -7.82 -6.92 0.82
CA PHE A 29 -7.80 -8.36 1.05
C PHE A 29 -6.36 -8.73 1.42
N TRP A 30 -6.14 -8.99 2.71
CA TRP A 30 -4.87 -9.32 3.37
C TRP A 30 -3.97 -8.11 3.67
N PRO A 31 -4.37 -7.25 4.62
CA PRO A 31 -3.57 -6.14 5.09
C PRO A 31 -2.43 -6.65 5.99
N ARG A 32 -1.43 -7.32 5.38
CA ARG A 32 -0.21 -7.77 6.08
C ARG A 32 0.85 -6.68 6.19
N GLY A 33 0.51 -5.46 5.76
CA GLY A 33 1.32 -4.27 5.92
C GLY A 33 0.93 -3.56 7.21
N GLY A 34 1.84 -3.49 8.18
CA GLY A 34 1.63 -2.58 9.31
C GLY A 34 1.59 -1.13 8.85
N ALA A 35 1.20 -0.24 9.74
CA ALA A 35 1.18 1.20 9.48
C ALA A 35 2.39 1.90 10.09
N THR A 36 2.80 3.00 9.47
CA THR A 36 3.79 3.93 10.02
C THR A 36 3.16 5.30 10.18
N VAL A 37 3.38 5.93 11.34
CA VAL A 37 2.84 7.25 11.65
C VAL A 37 3.99 8.24 11.76
N THR A 38 3.93 9.33 10.98
CA THR A 38 4.95 10.38 11.01
C THR A 38 4.63 11.44 12.08
N ALA A 39 5.64 12.20 12.51
CA ALA A 39 5.45 13.34 13.41
C ALA A 39 4.55 14.43 12.78
N GLY A 40 4.52 14.52 11.45
CA GLY A 40 3.63 15.41 10.70
C GLY A 40 2.16 14.97 10.69
N GLY A 41 1.83 13.83 11.31
CA GLY A 41 0.46 13.36 11.46
C GLY A 41 -0.07 12.54 10.29
N VAL A 42 0.81 11.98 9.47
CA VAL A 42 0.43 11.13 8.33
C VAL A 42 0.58 9.66 8.71
N ILE A 43 -0.46 8.87 8.49
CA ILE A 43 -0.45 7.41 8.56
C ILE A 43 -0.19 6.87 7.17
N ILE A 44 0.83 6.03 7.04
CA ILE A 44 1.23 5.37 5.79
C ILE A 44 0.89 3.89 5.90
N VAL A 45 0.09 3.37 4.96
CA VAL A 45 -0.35 1.96 4.94
C VAL A 45 -0.08 1.37 3.56
N PRO A 46 0.72 0.29 3.44
CA PRO A 46 0.88 -0.42 2.18
C PRO A 46 -0.21 -1.45 1.98
N THR A 47 -0.72 -1.54 0.75
CA THR A 47 -1.76 -2.50 0.36
C THR A 47 -1.35 -3.24 -0.89
N LYS A 48 -1.14 -4.55 -0.74
CA LYS A 48 -0.77 -5.43 -1.85
C LYS A 48 -1.92 -5.62 -2.85
N SER A 49 -3.16 -5.62 -2.36
CA SER A 49 -4.39 -5.92 -3.11
C SER A 49 -4.76 -4.88 -4.18
N ASP A 50 -4.25 -3.65 -4.05
CA ASP A 50 -4.36 -2.58 -5.05
C ASP A 50 -2.99 -2.05 -5.53
N GLY A 51 -1.88 -2.52 -4.93
CA GLY A 51 -0.52 -2.17 -5.33
C GLY A 51 -0.10 -0.77 -4.91
N LYS A 52 -0.63 -0.22 -3.81
CA LYS A 52 -0.41 1.18 -3.42
C LYS A 52 0.14 1.36 -2.01
N LEU A 53 0.75 2.52 -1.77
CA LEU A 53 0.85 3.15 -0.45
C LEU A 53 -0.29 4.14 -0.31
N HIS A 54 -1.05 4.03 0.79
CA HIS A 54 -2.10 4.98 1.14
C HIS A 54 -1.63 5.90 2.26
N PHE A 55 -2.02 7.16 2.17
CA PHE A 55 -1.70 8.20 3.14
C PHE A 55 -2.98 8.73 3.78
N TYR A 56 -3.05 8.72 5.10
CA TYR A 56 -4.22 9.18 5.86
C TYR A 56 -3.84 10.20 6.93
N ASP A 57 -4.75 11.12 7.21
CA ASP A 57 -4.65 12.03 8.35
C ASP A 57 -4.90 11.26 9.66
N LYS A 58 -3.98 11.35 10.63
CA LYS A 58 -4.06 10.57 11.87
C LYS A 58 -5.26 10.88 12.75
N ASP A 59 -5.79 12.11 12.66
CA ASP A 59 -6.82 12.59 13.57
C ASP A 59 -8.23 12.34 13.05
N THR A 60 -8.39 12.33 11.73
CA THR A 60 -9.68 12.20 11.05
C THR A 60 -9.85 10.89 10.29
N GLY A 61 -8.76 10.20 9.94
CA GLY A 61 -8.79 9.04 9.05
C GLY A 61 -9.04 9.40 7.58
N LYS A 62 -9.07 10.70 7.23
CA LYS A 62 -9.28 11.14 5.84
C LYS A 62 -8.09 10.74 4.97
N GLN A 63 -8.34 10.17 3.80
CA GLN A 63 -7.30 9.90 2.82
C GLN A 63 -6.74 11.21 2.27
N LEU A 64 -5.42 11.37 2.39
CA LEU A 64 -4.64 12.49 1.89
C LEU A 64 -4.14 12.26 0.47
N GLY A 65 -3.89 10.99 0.13
CA GLY A 65 -3.42 10.59 -1.19
C GLY A 65 -3.02 9.13 -1.25
N GLU A 66 -2.52 8.72 -2.40
CA GLU A 66 -2.04 7.37 -2.68
C GLU A 66 -0.85 7.42 -3.65
N LEU A 67 -0.03 6.37 -3.63
CA LEU A 67 1.12 6.22 -4.50
C LEU A 67 1.21 4.77 -4.99
N SER A 68 1.17 4.57 -6.31
CA SER A 68 1.35 3.25 -6.90
C SER A 68 2.79 2.77 -6.74
N VAL A 69 2.94 1.53 -6.28
CA VAL A 69 4.23 0.85 -6.19
C VAL A 69 4.35 -0.11 -7.37
N PRO A 70 5.49 -0.15 -8.10
CA PRO A 70 5.62 -1.02 -9.28
C PRO A 70 5.43 -2.51 -8.99
N ALA A 71 5.68 -2.95 -7.76
CA ALA A 71 5.42 -4.31 -7.29
C ALA A 71 4.52 -4.26 -6.05
N GLY A 72 3.92 -5.39 -5.65
CA GLY A 72 3.01 -5.45 -4.51
C GLY A 72 3.76 -5.10 -3.21
N PRO A 73 3.43 -3.97 -2.53
CA PRO A 73 4.12 -3.59 -1.31
C PRO A 73 3.71 -4.50 -0.15
N GLU A 74 4.68 -4.90 0.66
CA GLU A 74 4.47 -5.77 1.81
C GLU A 74 5.43 -5.40 2.95
N GLY A 75 5.01 -5.60 4.19
CA GLY A 75 5.76 -5.20 5.37
C GLY A 75 5.39 -3.81 5.88
N ILE A 76 6.22 -3.26 6.77
CA ILE A 76 5.98 -1.97 7.42
C ILE A 76 6.80 -0.89 6.68
N PRO A 77 6.18 0.19 6.18
CA PRO A 77 6.92 1.28 5.55
C PRO A 77 7.90 1.91 6.54
N THR A 78 9.13 2.14 6.14
CA THR A 78 10.12 2.83 6.99
C THR A 78 10.28 4.27 6.52
N VAL A 79 10.20 5.22 7.46
CA VAL A 79 10.45 6.65 7.20
C VAL A 79 11.80 7.02 7.78
N TYR A 80 12.64 7.69 7.00
CA TYR A 80 13.99 8.09 7.40
C TYR A 80 14.42 9.38 6.69
N GLU A 81 15.43 10.06 7.21
CA GLU A 81 15.96 11.30 6.63
C GLU A 81 17.42 11.13 6.20
N VAL A 82 17.78 11.70 5.05
CA VAL A 82 19.17 11.85 4.61
C VAL A 82 19.36 13.28 4.12
N ALA A 83 20.32 14.00 4.73
CA ALA A 83 20.69 15.37 4.36
C ALA A 83 19.50 16.35 4.31
N GLY A 84 18.60 16.30 5.31
CA GLY A 84 17.43 17.20 5.36
C GLY A 84 16.28 16.81 4.44
N ARG A 85 16.33 15.64 3.79
CA ARG A 85 15.26 15.11 2.94
C ARG A 85 14.69 13.83 3.52
N GLU A 86 13.38 13.80 3.72
CA GLU A 86 12.64 12.62 4.20
C GLU A 86 12.36 11.65 3.05
N TYR A 87 12.47 10.36 3.35
CA TYR A 87 12.27 9.24 2.44
C TYR A 87 11.37 8.18 3.08
N ILE A 88 10.62 7.50 2.24
CA ILE A 88 9.82 6.33 2.58
C ILE A 88 10.42 5.13 1.84
N ALA A 89 10.82 4.09 2.56
CA ALA A 89 11.23 2.80 2.00
C ALA A 89 10.18 1.72 2.28
N ILE A 90 9.91 0.87 1.30
CA ILE A 90 9.02 -0.29 1.44
C ILE A 90 9.55 -1.46 0.63
N SER A 91 9.52 -2.66 1.20
CA SER A 91 9.76 -3.88 0.44
C SER A 91 8.56 -4.18 -0.45
N ALA A 92 8.82 -4.55 -1.68
CA ALA A 92 7.79 -5.02 -2.58
C ALA A 92 8.30 -6.21 -3.38
N ARG A 93 7.36 -7.08 -3.76
CA ARG A 93 7.63 -8.25 -4.59
C ARG A 93 6.56 -8.37 -5.65
N PRO A 94 6.87 -8.98 -6.81
CA PRO A 94 5.89 -9.22 -7.85
C PRO A 94 4.64 -9.84 -7.22
N ASN A 95 3.48 -9.31 -7.60
CA ASN A 95 2.23 -9.83 -7.12
C ASN A 95 1.78 -10.94 -8.09
N PRO A 96 1.92 -12.23 -7.76
CA PRO A 96 1.37 -13.29 -8.61
C PRO A 96 -0.16 -13.28 -8.60
N GLU A 97 -0.78 -12.55 -7.66
CA GLU A 97 -2.22 -12.63 -7.39
C GLU A 97 -2.98 -11.51 -8.12
N ARG A 98 -3.46 -11.84 -9.32
CA ARG A 98 -4.80 -11.42 -9.76
C ARG A 98 -5.80 -12.51 -9.34
N ILE A 99 -5.87 -12.87 -8.05
CA ILE A 99 -6.68 -14.01 -7.59
C ILE A 99 -8.03 -13.56 -7.03
N PRO A 100 -9.12 -14.31 -7.29
CA PRO A 100 -10.49 -14.00 -6.86
C PRO A 100 -10.62 -14.12 -5.33
N VAL A 101 -11.42 -13.24 -4.73
CA VAL A 101 -11.63 -13.15 -3.28
C VAL A 101 -12.21 -14.45 -2.69
N GLY A 102 -11.56 -15.01 -1.65
CA GLY A 102 -12.02 -16.17 -0.85
C GLY A 102 -10.91 -17.17 -0.50
N ASP A 103 -11.12 -18.06 0.48
CA ASP A 103 -10.14 -19.05 1.03
C ASP A 103 -9.62 -20.12 0.03
N GLN A 104 -9.89 -19.95 -1.26
CA GLN A 104 -9.36 -20.81 -2.30
C GLN A 104 -8.22 -20.04 -2.98
N GLN A 105 -6.99 -20.31 -2.56
CA GLN A 105 -5.91 -20.28 -3.55
C GLN A 105 -6.15 -21.52 -4.41
N PRO A 106 -6.66 -21.40 -5.65
CA PRO A 106 -6.72 -22.58 -6.48
C PRO A 106 -5.27 -23.02 -6.66
N SER A 107 -5.02 -24.28 -6.30
CA SER A 107 -3.79 -24.98 -6.64
C SER A 107 -3.74 -25.16 -8.16
N GLU A 108 -3.62 -24.07 -8.91
CA GLU A 108 -3.38 -24.16 -10.33
C GLU A 108 -1.88 -24.32 -10.57
N PRO A 109 -1.47 -25.36 -11.32
CA PRO A 109 -0.09 -25.54 -11.68
C PRO A 109 0.28 -24.45 -12.68
N ASN A 110 1.16 -23.54 -12.25
CA ASN A 110 2.06 -22.80 -13.12
C ASN A 110 1.40 -22.22 -14.39
N GLN A 111 0.36 -21.40 -14.24
CA GLN A 111 -0.11 -20.56 -15.34
C GLN A 111 0.72 -19.27 -15.36
N GLY A 112 1.39 -19.06 -16.49
CA GLY A 112 2.45 -18.08 -16.67
C GLY A 112 2.11 -16.70 -16.12
N SER A 113 3.10 -16.10 -15.47
CA SER A 113 3.11 -14.69 -15.09
C SER A 113 2.65 -13.84 -16.28
N ALA A 114 1.42 -13.34 -16.22
CA ALA A 114 1.01 -12.27 -17.12
C ALA A 114 1.93 -11.08 -16.82
N GLU A 115 2.73 -10.70 -17.80
CA GLU A 115 3.59 -9.52 -17.70
C GLU A 115 2.73 -8.31 -17.34
N PRO A 116 3.08 -7.54 -16.30
CA PRO A 116 2.37 -6.32 -15.99
C PRO A 116 2.57 -5.32 -17.13
N ALA A 117 1.51 -4.61 -17.47
CA ALA A 117 1.58 -3.50 -18.41
C ALA A 117 2.53 -2.43 -17.86
N GLY A 118 3.73 -2.34 -18.44
CA GLY A 118 4.70 -1.27 -18.19
C GLY A 118 5.81 -1.62 -17.21
N GLY A 119 6.87 -2.25 -17.71
CA GLY A 119 8.17 -2.37 -17.05
C GLY A 119 8.34 -3.64 -16.21
N LYS A 120 9.58 -4.15 -16.17
CA LYS A 120 9.95 -5.33 -15.37
C LYS A 120 9.67 -5.08 -13.88
N THR A 121 8.64 -5.72 -13.33
CA THR A 121 8.37 -5.67 -11.89
C THR A 121 9.40 -6.52 -11.17
N THR A 122 10.25 -5.86 -10.38
CA THR A 122 11.41 -6.49 -9.74
C THR A 122 11.17 -6.52 -8.24
N GLN A 123 11.45 -7.65 -7.61
CA GLN A 123 11.45 -7.72 -6.15
C GLN A 123 12.56 -6.84 -5.57
N GLY A 124 12.25 -6.06 -4.54
CA GLY A 124 13.24 -5.22 -3.87
C GLY A 124 12.63 -4.17 -2.98
N TYR A 125 13.47 -3.22 -2.57
CA TYR A 125 13.02 -2.03 -1.85
C TYR A 125 12.73 -0.90 -2.83
N TYR A 126 11.59 -0.26 -2.66
CA TYR A 126 11.21 0.95 -3.37
C TYR A 126 11.30 2.13 -2.41
N VAL A 127 11.95 3.21 -2.86
CA VAL A 127 12.21 4.39 -2.05
C VAL A 127 11.57 5.61 -2.73
N PHE A 128 10.79 6.36 -1.95
CA PHE A 128 10.07 7.53 -2.41
C PHE A 128 10.43 8.75 -1.57
N ALA A 129 10.43 9.92 -2.20
CA ALA A 129 10.53 11.21 -1.53
C ALA A 129 9.83 12.26 -2.38
N LEU A 130 9.33 13.31 -1.73
CA LEU A 130 8.83 14.48 -2.45
C LEU A 130 9.94 15.08 -3.33
N PRO A 131 9.58 15.73 -4.46
CA PRO A 131 10.55 16.44 -5.28
C PRO A 131 11.36 17.41 -4.42
N ALA A 132 12.66 17.52 -4.69
CA ALA A 132 13.47 18.55 -4.03
C ALA A 132 12.86 19.92 -4.35
N SER A 133 12.71 20.77 -3.34
CA SER A 133 12.28 22.14 -3.57
C SER A 133 13.28 22.81 -4.52
N ARG A 134 12.77 23.43 -5.60
CA ARG A 134 13.59 24.38 -6.36
C ARG A 134 13.87 25.55 -5.42
N LYS A 135 15.15 25.76 -5.12
CA LYS A 135 15.62 27.04 -4.60
C LYS A 135 15.62 28.07 -5.72
#